data_AF-A0A1G7XSN0-F1
#
_entry.id   AF-A0A1G7XSN0-F1
#
_cell.length_a   1.000
_cell.length_b   1.000
_cell.length_c   1.000
_cell.angle_alpha   90.00
_cell.angle_beta   90.00
_cell.angle_gamma   90.00
#
_symmetry.space_group_name_H-M   'P 1'
#
loop_
_entity.id
_entity.type
_entity.pdbx_description
1 polymer ?
#
loop_
_entity_poly.entity_id
_entity_poly.type
_entity_poly.pdbx_seq_one_letter_code
_entity_poly.pdbx_strand_id
1 'polypeptide(L)'
;MKAVTLPRWLERSATPRYDNLYVVTVFTLVLRIHGTAAAVRNAARHMRDKVRVEHRQKMANLAQTPSDDQVLRTANAIVQDGTDAMGILPGQPFEQRLQDAPRCHYKSMHLAGEPGARHWKCQHCQHTKPINWRAAG
;
A
#
# COMPACT_ATOMS: atom_id res chain seq x y z
N MET A 1 -32.07 -3.19 -22.76
CA MET A 1 -30.70 -2.66 -22.54
C MET A 1 -29.74 -3.60 -23.23
N LYS A 2 -28.97 -3.15 -24.23
CA LYS A 2 -27.99 -4.02 -24.90
C LYS A 2 -26.77 -4.16 -23.97
N ALA A 3 -26.57 -5.36 -23.43
CA ALA A 3 -25.36 -5.69 -22.70
C ALA A 3 -24.17 -5.54 -23.66
N VAL A 4 -23.26 -4.62 -23.34
CA VAL A 4 -21.98 -4.52 -24.04
C VAL A 4 -21.14 -5.71 -23.55
N THR A 5 -21.12 -6.78 -24.34
CA THR A 5 -20.26 -7.92 -24.07
C THR A 5 -18.82 -7.50 -24.37
N LEU A 6 -18.02 -7.30 -23.32
CA LEU A 6 -16.61 -6.98 -23.48
C LEU A 6 -15.87 -8.15 -24.16
N PRO A 7 -14.90 -7.88 -25.04
CA PRO A 7 -14.11 -8.94 -25.66
C PRO A 7 -13.35 -9.76 -24.62
N ARG A 8 -13.36 -11.10 -24.74
CA ARG A 8 -12.69 -12.05 -23.83
C ARG A 8 -11.21 -11.76 -23.56
N TRP A 9 -10.52 -11.08 -24.47
CA TRP A 9 -9.11 -10.70 -24.29
C TRP A 9 -8.93 -9.52 -23.33
N LEU A 10 -9.95 -8.65 -23.19
CA LEU A 10 -9.97 -7.58 -22.19
C LEU A 10 -10.25 -8.13 -20.78
N GLU A 11 -10.96 -9.25 -20.70
CA GLU A 11 -11.15 -10.01 -19.46
C GLU A 11 -9.88 -10.77 -19.05
N ARG A 12 -9.09 -11.21 -20.04
CA ARG A 12 -7.79 -11.86 -19.86
C ARG A 12 -6.65 -10.83 -19.92
N SER A 13 -6.49 -10.01 -18.88
CA SER A 13 -5.16 -9.42 -18.69
C SER A 13 -4.21 -10.56 -18.32
N ALA A 14 -3.33 -10.93 -19.25
CA ALA A 14 -2.27 -11.92 -19.02
C ALA A 14 -1.29 -11.46 -17.91
N THR A 15 -1.30 -10.17 -17.58
CA THR A 15 -0.67 -9.62 -16.40
C THR A 15 -1.56 -9.87 -15.17
N PRO A 16 -1.01 -10.46 -14.09
CA PRO A 16 -1.70 -10.46 -12.81
C PRO A 16 -2.06 -9.02 -12.44
N ARG A 17 -3.35 -8.77 -12.23
CA ARG A 17 -3.89 -7.42 -11.98
C ARG A 17 -3.49 -6.89 -10.61
N TYR A 18 -3.18 -7.79 -9.70
CA TYR A 18 -2.85 -7.48 -8.33
C TYR A 18 -1.40 -7.84 -8.05
N ASP A 19 -0.61 -6.81 -7.74
CA ASP A 19 0.69 -6.96 -7.11
C ASP A 19 0.52 -7.33 -5.62
N ASN A 20 1.65 -7.54 -4.95
CA ASN A 20 1.64 -7.95 -3.54
C ASN A 20 1.00 -6.89 -2.64
N LEU A 21 1.20 -5.61 -2.96
CA LEU A 21 0.63 -4.49 -2.21
C LEU A 21 -0.89 -4.47 -2.28
N TYR A 22 -1.47 -4.79 -3.45
CA TYR A 22 -2.91 -4.89 -3.59
C TYR A 22 -3.49 -6.02 -2.72
N VAL A 23 -2.84 -7.19 -2.69
CA VAL A 23 -3.26 -8.32 -1.85
C VAL A 23 -3.24 -7.95 -0.37
N VAL A 24 -2.14 -7.33 0.07
CA VAL A 24 -1.99 -6.82 1.46
C VAL A 24 -3.09 -5.81 1.77
N THR A 25 -3.35 -4.86 0.87
CA THR A 25 -4.40 -3.83 1.05
C THR A 25 -5.78 -4.44 1.19
N VAL A 26 -6.15 -5.40 0.32
CA VAL A 26 -7.46 -6.06 0.38
C VAL A 26 -7.63 -6.82 1.69
N PHE A 27 -6.63 -7.61 2.11
CA PHE A 27 -6.74 -8.34 3.38
C PHE A 27 -6.80 -7.41 4.58
N THR A 28 -6.02 -6.31 4.57
CA THR A 28 -6.09 -5.28 5.61
C THR A 28 -7.50 -4.70 5.73
N LEU A 29 -8.11 -4.32 4.60
CA LEU A 29 -9.48 -3.78 4.58
C LEU A 29 -10.52 -4.80 5.04
N VAL A 30 -10.42 -6.04 4.57
CA VAL A 30 -11.35 -7.11 4.94
C VAL A 30 -11.27 -7.42 6.43
N LEU A 31 -10.06 -7.53 6.98
CA LEU A 31 -9.84 -7.72 8.41
C LEU A 31 -10.36 -6.52 9.21
N ARG A 32 -10.13 -5.28 8.73
CA ARG A 32 -10.55 -4.06 9.43
C ARG A 32 -12.06 -3.83 9.44
N ILE A 33 -12.74 -4.13 8.34
CA ILE A 33 -14.17 -3.86 8.14
C ILE A 33 -15.03 -5.02 8.63
N HIS A 34 -14.65 -6.26 8.28
CA HIS A 34 -15.47 -7.44 8.57
C HIS A 34 -14.93 -8.28 9.71
N GLY A 35 -13.61 -8.41 9.85
CA GLY A 35 -12.97 -9.15 10.96
C GLY A 35 -13.31 -10.64 11.04
N THR A 36 -13.90 -11.24 10.00
CA THR A 36 -14.33 -12.66 10.02
C THR A 36 -13.56 -13.52 9.02
N ALA A 37 -13.34 -14.78 9.40
CA ALA A 37 -12.71 -15.78 8.53
C ALA A 37 -13.51 -16.02 7.24
N ALA A 38 -14.85 -15.97 7.31
CA ALA A 38 -15.70 -16.10 6.13
C ALA A 38 -15.46 -14.99 5.10
N ALA A 39 -15.29 -13.73 5.55
CA ALA A 39 -14.97 -12.61 4.67
C ALA A 39 -13.58 -12.77 4.03
N VAL A 40 -12.59 -13.22 4.81
CA VAL A 40 -11.24 -13.51 4.30
C VAL A 40 -11.27 -14.62 3.24
N ARG A 41 -11.99 -15.73 3.47
CA ARG A 41 -12.15 -16.80 2.46
C ARG A 41 -12.82 -16.29 1.19
N ASN A 42 -13.87 -15.48 1.34
CA ASN A 42 -14.54 -14.83 0.21
C ASN A 42 -13.55 -13.97 -0.59
N ALA A 43 -12.75 -13.13 0.08
CA ALA A 43 -11.73 -12.30 -0.56
C ALA A 43 -10.69 -13.14 -1.30
N ALA A 44 -10.17 -14.20 -0.67
CA ALA A 44 -9.22 -15.13 -1.28
C ALA A 44 -9.79 -15.80 -2.55
N ARG A 45 -11.05 -16.24 -2.53
CA ARG A 45 -11.74 -16.78 -3.72
C ARG A 45 -11.82 -15.77 -4.87
N HIS A 46 -12.15 -14.52 -4.57
CA HIS A 46 -12.27 -13.47 -5.59
C HIS A 46 -10.92 -13.03 -6.16
N MET A 47 -9.84 -13.13 -5.37
CA MET A 47 -8.49 -12.75 -5.78
C MET A 47 -7.72 -13.85 -6.50
N ARG A 48 -8.06 -15.13 -6.30
CA ARG A 48 -7.33 -16.30 -6.80
C ARG A 48 -6.90 -16.17 -8.26
N ASP A 49 -7.81 -15.79 -9.16
CA ASP A 49 -7.52 -15.75 -10.59
C ASP A 49 -6.94 -14.39 -11.06
N LYS A 50 -6.80 -13.43 -10.13
CA LYS A 50 -6.36 -12.05 -10.36
C LYS A 50 -4.94 -11.77 -9.84
N VAL A 51 -4.43 -12.61 -8.94
CA VAL A 51 -3.05 -12.53 -8.42
C VAL A 51 -2.05 -13.24 -9.33
N ARG A 52 -0.75 -12.99 -9.07
CA ARG A 52 0.36 -13.68 -9.75
C ARG A 52 0.29 -15.20 -9.56
N VAL A 53 0.81 -15.96 -10.52
CA VAL A 53 0.69 -17.43 -10.59
C VAL A 53 1.20 -18.08 -9.30
N GLU A 54 2.33 -17.60 -8.79
CA GLU A 54 2.99 -18.02 -7.55
C GLU A 54 2.11 -17.85 -6.29
N HIS A 55 1.09 -16.99 -6.34
CA HIS A 55 0.19 -16.73 -5.21
C HIS A 55 -1.17 -17.42 -5.34
N ARG A 56 -1.52 -17.94 -6.52
CA ARG A 56 -2.84 -18.56 -6.77
C ARG A 56 -3.10 -19.75 -5.86
N GLN A 57 -2.10 -20.61 -5.68
CA GLN A 57 -2.21 -21.78 -4.80
C GLN A 57 -2.40 -21.37 -3.34
N LYS A 58 -1.66 -20.33 -2.88
CA LYS A 58 -1.82 -19.79 -1.53
C LYS A 58 -3.24 -19.25 -1.31
N MET A 59 -3.81 -18.52 -2.28
CA MET A 59 -5.19 -18.03 -2.21
C MET A 59 -6.21 -19.18 -2.21
N ALA A 60 -6.00 -20.21 -3.04
CA ALA A 60 -6.87 -21.39 -3.07
C ALA A 60 -6.87 -22.14 -1.72
N ASN A 61 -5.69 -22.36 -1.14
CA ASN A 61 -5.54 -23.01 0.15
C ASN A 61 -6.24 -22.20 1.26
N LEU A 62 -6.02 -20.88 1.29
CA LEU A 62 -6.64 -20.00 2.28
C LEU A 62 -8.17 -20.00 2.16
N ALA A 63 -8.70 -19.98 0.93
CA ALA A 63 -10.13 -20.04 0.67
C ALA A 63 -10.79 -21.34 1.16
N GLN A 64 -10.05 -22.44 1.19
CA GLN A 64 -10.53 -23.77 1.57
C GLN A 64 -10.19 -24.16 3.02
N THR A 65 -9.42 -23.34 3.73
CA THR A 65 -8.97 -23.65 5.10
C THR A 65 -10.17 -23.76 6.05
N PRO A 66 -10.40 -24.92 6.72
CA PRO A 66 -11.58 -25.12 7.57
C PRO A 66 -11.51 -24.33 8.89
N SER A 67 -10.32 -24.22 9.48
CA SER A 67 -10.13 -23.52 10.76
C SER A 67 -10.23 -22.00 10.59
N ASP A 68 -11.18 -21.37 11.26
CA ASP A 68 -11.36 -19.91 11.26
C ASP A 68 -10.14 -19.21 11.85
N ASP A 69 -9.60 -19.72 12.95
CA ASP A 69 -8.39 -19.15 13.56
C ASP A 69 -7.19 -19.23 12.62
N GLN A 70 -7.04 -20.34 11.88
CA GLN A 70 -5.96 -20.48 10.91
C GLN A 70 -6.11 -19.50 9.75
N VAL A 71 -7.34 -19.26 9.27
CA VAL A 71 -7.62 -18.26 8.24
C VAL A 71 -7.23 -16.87 8.71
N LEU A 72 -7.67 -16.48 9.91
CA LEU A 72 -7.38 -15.16 10.47
C LEU A 72 -5.88 -14.97 10.73
N ARG A 73 -5.20 -15.99 11.28
CA ARG A 73 -3.74 -15.95 11.48
C ARG A 73 -3.00 -15.79 10.16
N THR A 74 -3.38 -16.57 9.13
CA THR A 74 -2.73 -16.50 7.82
C THR A 74 -2.94 -15.15 7.14
N ALA A 75 -4.16 -14.59 7.22
CA ALA A 75 -4.43 -13.27 6.66
C ALA A 75 -3.67 -12.16 7.39
N ASN A 76 -3.59 -12.21 8.73
CA ASN A 76 -2.78 -11.28 9.50
C ASN A 76 -1.29 -11.41 9.17
N ALA A 77 -0.77 -12.63 9.01
CA ALA A 77 0.62 -12.84 8.61
C ALA A 77 0.93 -12.21 7.25
N ILE A 78 0.04 -12.35 6.27
CA ILE A 78 0.19 -11.69 4.95
C ILE A 78 0.24 -10.15 5.10
N VAL A 79 -0.62 -9.58 5.94
CA VAL A 79 -0.62 -8.13 6.21
C VAL A 79 0.68 -7.72 6.89
N GLN A 80 1.09 -8.44 7.93
CA GLN A 80 2.30 -8.19 8.71
C GLN A 80 3.56 -8.25 7.83
N ASP A 81 3.72 -9.31 7.02
CA ASP A 81 4.85 -9.44 6.10
C ASP A 81 4.91 -8.25 5.12
N GLY A 82 3.74 -7.81 4.64
CA GLY A 82 3.62 -6.66 3.75
C GLY A 82 3.99 -5.33 4.41
N THR A 83 3.54 -5.12 5.66
CA THR A 83 3.85 -3.89 6.41
C THR A 83 5.30 -3.86 6.85
N ASP A 84 5.87 -4.99 7.27
CA ASP A 84 7.27 -5.13 7.67
C ASP A 84 8.22 -4.85 6.50
N ALA A 85 7.91 -5.39 5.31
CA ALA A 85 8.68 -5.11 4.09
C ALA A 85 8.67 -3.61 3.70
N MET A 86 7.67 -2.85 4.13
CA MET A 86 7.58 -1.41 3.92
C MET A 86 8.10 -0.57 5.10
N GLY A 87 8.57 -1.21 6.18
CA GLY A 87 8.96 -0.51 7.40
C GLY A 87 7.79 0.17 8.14
N ILE A 88 6.54 -0.26 7.88
CA ILE A 88 5.35 0.27 8.55
C ILE A 88 5.12 -0.56 9.80
N LEU A 89 5.62 -0.06 10.94
CA LEU A 89 5.53 -0.79 12.21
C LEU A 89 4.34 -0.32 13.06
N PRO A 90 3.71 -1.22 13.85
CA PRO A 90 2.62 -0.86 14.74
C PRO A 90 3.03 0.25 15.72
N GLY A 91 2.18 1.27 15.84
CA GLY A 91 2.40 2.41 16.76
C GLY A 91 3.45 3.41 16.30
N GLN A 92 4.16 3.17 15.19
CA GLN A 92 5.02 4.19 14.58
C GLN A 92 4.18 5.13 13.72
N PRO A 93 4.45 6.45 13.76
CA PRO A 93 3.86 7.37 12.81
C PRO A 93 4.33 7.00 11.41
N PHE A 94 3.46 7.11 10.41
CA PHE A 94 3.90 7.12 9.02
C PHE A 94 4.89 8.29 8.86
N GLU A 95 6.07 8.02 8.31
CA GLU A 95 7.02 9.10 8.02
C GLU A 95 6.33 10.12 7.11
N GLN A 96 6.06 11.30 7.66
CA GLN A 96 5.74 12.46 6.85
C GLN A 96 7.00 12.74 6.03
N ARG A 97 6.96 12.42 4.73
CA ARG A 97 7.99 12.91 3.81
C ARG A 97 8.13 14.41 4.04
N LEU A 98 9.36 14.91 4.06
CA LEU A 98 9.60 16.35 4.04
C LEU A 98 8.65 16.97 3.02
N GLN A 99 8.02 18.08 3.39
CA GLN A 99 7.24 18.89 2.44
C GLN A 99 7.99 18.99 1.12
N ASP A 100 7.26 18.87 0.00
CA ASP A 100 7.84 19.15 -1.31
C ASP A 100 8.64 20.44 -1.23
N ALA A 101 9.87 20.38 -1.75
CA ALA A 101 10.80 21.48 -1.66
C ALA A 101 10.11 22.78 -2.13
N PRO A 102 9.98 23.80 -1.26
CA PRO A 102 9.31 25.03 -1.64
C PRO A 102 10.07 25.67 -2.80
N ARG A 103 9.34 26.39 -3.65
CA ARG A 103 9.93 27.06 -4.80
C ARG A 103 10.40 28.46 -4.45
N CYS A 104 11.51 28.87 -5.07
CA CYS A 104 12.00 30.23 -5.14
C CYS A 104 12.55 30.45 -6.55
N HIS A 105 12.20 31.57 -7.21
CA HIS A 105 12.50 31.81 -8.63
C HIS A 105 12.12 30.63 -9.55
N TYR A 106 10.91 30.08 -9.34
CA TYR A 106 10.37 28.94 -10.10
C TYR A 106 11.16 27.62 -10.01
N LYS A 107 12.24 27.57 -9.22
CA LYS A 107 13.03 26.37 -8.97
C LYS A 107 12.83 25.85 -7.55
N SER A 108 12.93 24.54 -7.38
CA SER A 108 12.93 23.90 -6.06
C SER A 108 14.14 24.34 -5.25
N MET A 109 13.90 24.71 -4.00
CA MET A 109 14.98 24.99 -3.04
C MET A 109 15.67 23.68 -2.65
N HIS A 110 16.93 23.75 -2.22
CA HIS A 110 17.67 22.57 -1.74
C HIS A 110 17.72 22.56 -0.21
N LEU A 111 17.91 21.38 0.37
CA LEU A 111 18.05 21.22 1.81
C LEU A 111 19.48 21.59 2.23
N ALA A 112 19.62 22.46 3.22
CA ALA A 112 20.91 22.89 3.77
C ALA A 112 20.89 22.89 5.30
N GLY A 113 22.08 22.92 5.92
CA GLY A 113 22.26 22.96 7.38
C GLY A 113 22.50 21.59 8.04
N GLU A 114 22.91 21.66 9.30
CA GLU A 114 23.21 20.49 10.14
C GLU A 114 21.95 19.70 10.55
N PRO A 115 22.07 18.41 10.89
CA PRO A 115 21.00 17.65 11.53
C PRO A 115 20.42 18.39 12.74
N GLY A 116 19.10 18.65 12.75
CA GLY A 116 18.41 19.42 13.80
C GLY A 116 18.22 20.92 13.49
N ALA A 117 18.97 21.50 12.55
CA ALA A 117 18.86 22.90 12.12
C ALA A 117 18.66 23.04 10.59
N ARG A 118 18.17 21.99 9.94
CA ARG A 118 17.98 21.97 8.50
C ARG A 118 16.93 22.99 8.06
N HIS A 119 17.18 23.62 6.90
CA HIS A 119 16.31 24.59 6.27
C HIS A 119 16.37 24.46 4.75
N TRP A 120 15.36 24.96 4.05
CA TRP A 120 15.37 25.11 2.61
C TRP A 120 16.17 26.35 2.24
N LYS A 121 17.07 26.25 1.26
CA LYS A 121 17.89 27.36 0.74
C LYS A 121 17.72 27.49 -0.77
N CYS A 122 17.55 28.72 -1.26
CA CYS A 122 17.56 28.97 -2.70
C CYS A 122 19.00 28.84 -3.24
N GLN A 123 19.14 28.30 -4.45
CA GLN A 123 20.44 28.23 -5.13
C GLN A 123 20.85 29.56 -5.79
N HIS A 124 19.91 30.49 -5.97
CA HIS A 124 20.10 31.73 -6.74
C HIS A 124 20.03 33.00 -5.90
N CYS A 125 19.51 32.93 -4.68
CA CYS A 125 19.44 34.06 -3.76
C CYS A 125 19.63 33.59 -2.32
N GLN A 126 19.70 34.53 -1.38
CA GLN A 126 19.91 34.24 0.04
C GLN A 126 18.64 33.81 0.79
N HIS A 127 17.49 33.67 0.09
CA HIS A 127 16.26 33.24 0.74
C HIS A 127 16.35 31.84 1.33
N THR A 128 15.89 31.72 2.57
CA THR A 128 15.72 30.46 3.29
C THR A 128 14.29 30.28 3.76
N LYS A 129 13.86 29.04 3.94
CA LYS A 129 12.57 28.70 4.57
C LYS A 129 12.79 27.59 5.60
N PRO A 130 12.13 27.64 6.78
CA PRO A 130 12.23 26.57 7.76
C PRO A 130 11.63 25.27 7.21
N ILE A 131 12.13 24.13 7.66
CA ILE A 131 11.45 22.85 7.42
C ILE A 131 10.31 22.76 8.43
N ASN A 132 9.08 22.71 7.93
CA ASN A 132 7.94 22.44 8.78
C ASN A 132 7.69 20.93 8.83
N TRP A 133 8.30 20.27 9.81
CA TRP A 133 8.06 18.85 10.10
C TRP A 133 6.63 18.56 10.59
N ARG A 134 5.76 19.57 10.73
CA ARG A 134 4.39 19.44 11.27
C ARG A 134 3.28 19.73 10.25
N ALA A 135 3.60 20.14 9.01
CA ALA A 135 2.59 20.63 8.06
C ALA A 135 2.30 19.65 6.91
N ALA A 136 2.27 18.36 7.21
CA ALA A 136 1.64 17.33 6.41
C ALA A 136 0.56 16.61 7.25
N GLY A 137 -0.31 17.40 7.89
CA GLY A 137 -1.51 16.92 8.58
C GLY A 137 -2.70 16.87 7.62
#